data_AF-A0A0E3UNA4-F1
#
_entry.id   AF-A0A0E3UNA4-F1
#
_cell.length_a   1.000
_cell.length_b   1.000
_cell.length_c   1.000
_cell.angle_alpha   90.00
_cell.angle_beta   90.00
_cell.angle_gamma   90.00
#
_symmetry.space_group_name_H-M   'P 1'
#
loop_
_entity.id
_entity.type
_entity.pdbx_description
1 polymer ?
#
loop_
_entity_poly.entity_id
_entity_poly.type
_entity_poly.pdbx_seq_one_letter_code
_entity_poly.pdbx_strand_id
1 'polypeptide(L)'
;MKTPADIDAELARLERRLPELIARHDGPDVLEAFAAEAEPLTRDVPAEHEAYVNSRLNCMLAAAGLVPGEPEGEPCPTGLDAADPQTPRTQPSTKDDP
;
A
#
# COMPACT_ATOMS: atom_id res chain seq x y z
N MET A 1 -15.87 -11.70 12.34
CA MET A 1 -15.29 -11.54 10.99
C MET A 1 -15.38 -10.07 10.65
N LYS A 2 -14.27 -9.41 10.33
CA LYS A 2 -14.29 -8.00 9.89
C LYS A 2 -14.93 -7.92 8.51
N THR A 3 -15.74 -6.90 8.28
CA THR A 3 -16.28 -6.60 6.96
C THR A 3 -15.25 -5.81 6.13
N PRO A 4 -15.41 -5.72 4.80
CA PRO A 4 -14.58 -4.85 3.96
C PRO A 4 -14.55 -3.40 4.47
N ALA A 5 -15.70 -2.88 4.91
CA ALA A 5 -15.80 -1.52 5.45
C ALA A 5 -15.02 -1.35 6.76
N ASP A 6 -15.01 -2.38 7.63
CA ASP A 6 -14.19 -2.37 8.85
C ASP A 6 -12.70 -2.39 8.51
N ILE A 7 -12.31 -3.16 7.49
CA ILE A 7 -10.92 -3.23 7.01
C ILE A 7 -10.47 -1.87 6.48
N ASP A 8 -11.27 -1.22 5.63
CA ASP A 8 -10.95 0.09 5.06
C ASP A 8 -10.89 1.19 6.14
N ALA A 9 -11.81 1.17 7.11
CA ALA A 9 -11.79 2.12 8.23
C ALA A 9 -10.50 2.01 9.06
N GLU A 10 -10.01 0.79 9.25
CA GLU A 10 -8.81 0.49 10.02
C GLU A 10 -7.54 0.86 9.23
N LEU A 11 -7.51 0.59 7.93
CA LEU A 11 -6.46 1.05 7.02
C LEU A 11 -6.38 2.59 7.01
N ALA A 12 -7.52 3.28 6.92
CA ALA A 12 -7.58 4.74 6.98
C ALA A 12 -7.17 5.30 8.36
N ARG A 13 -7.36 4.54 9.45
CA ARG A 13 -6.82 4.90 10.78
C ARG A 13 -5.31 4.82 10.78
N LEU A 14 -4.73 3.73 10.26
CA LEU A 14 -3.29 3.52 10.18
C LEU A 14 -2.61 4.57 9.30
N GLU A 15 -3.21 4.90 8.15
CA GLU A 15 -2.70 5.92 7.22
C GLU A 15 -2.59 7.29 7.90
N ARG A 16 -3.59 7.68 8.70
CA ARG A 16 -3.55 8.93 9.48
C ARG A 16 -2.58 8.89 10.65
N ARG A 17 -2.31 7.71 11.22
CA ARG A 17 -1.40 7.54 12.36
C ARG A 17 0.06 7.47 11.96
N LEU A 18 0.36 7.02 10.75
CA LEU A 18 1.72 6.85 10.25
C LEU A 18 2.58 8.13 10.38
N PRO A 19 2.12 9.34 10.01
CA PRO A 19 2.89 10.57 10.23
C PRO A 19 3.19 10.85 11.72
N GLU A 20 2.26 10.53 12.62
CA GLU A 20 2.49 10.68 14.06
C GLU A 20 3.55 9.70 14.57
N LEU A 21 3.58 8.49 14.04
CA LEU A 21 4.58 7.48 14.40
C LEU A 21 5.97 7.91 13.91
N ILE A 22 6.08 8.40 12.67
CA ILE A 22 7.32 8.94 12.10
C ILE A 22 7.84 10.12 12.92
N ALA A 23 6.94 10.97 13.44
CA ALA A 23 7.34 12.10 14.27
C ALA A 23 7.77 11.71 15.69
N ARG A 24 7.39 10.53 16.18
CA ARG A 24 7.64 10.07 17.57
C ARG A 24 8.76 9.04 17.69
N HIS A 25 9.11 8.37 16.59
CA HIS A 25 10.04 7.23 16.58
C HIS A 25 11.13 7.42 15.52
N ASP A 26 12.32 6.89 15.78
CA ASP A 26 13.40 6.84 14.78
C ASP A 26 13.16 5.68 13.79
N GLY A 27 13.68 5.78 12.57
CA GLY A 27 13.37 4.89 11.42
C GLY A 27 13.02 3.42 11.72
N PRO A 28 13.88 2.62 12.39
CA PRO A 28 13.57 1.23 12.72
C PRO A 28 12.42 1.06 13.73
N ASP A 29 12.28 1.98 14.68
CA ASP A 29 11.23 1.95 15.71
C ASP A 29 9.86 2.33 15.13
N VAL A 30 9.82 3.11 14.03
CA VAL A 30 8.58 3.44 13.32
C VAL A 30 7.91 2.18 12.76
N LEU A 31 8.70 1.26 12.18
CA LEU A 31 8.19 0.03 11.61
C LEU A 31 7.61 -0.89 12.68
N GLU A 32 8.29 -1.02 13.82
CA GLU A 32 7.81 -1.81 14.95
C GLU A 32 6.52 -1.21 15.53
N ALA A 33 6.48 0.11 15.73
CA ALA A 33 5.29 0.80 16.24
C ALA A 33 4.11 0.70 15.26
N PHE A 34 4.34 0.78 13.96
CA PHE A 34 3.31 0.59 12.94
C PHE A 34 2.79 -0.85 12.92
N ALA A 35 3.68 -1.85 12.99
CA ALA A 35 3.29 -3.25 13.05
C ALA A 35 2.42 -3.55 14.26
N ALA A 36 2.73 -2.98 15.43
CA ALA A 36 1.92 -3.10 16.64
C ALA A 36 0.51 -2.51 16.47
N GLU A 37 0.39 -1.35 15.81
CA GLU A 37 -0.92 -0.73 15.52
C GLU A 37 -1.72 -1.51 14.45
N ALA A 38 -1.04 -2.23 13.55
CA ALA A 38 -1.64 -3.04 12.49
C ALA A 38 -1.97 -4.50 12.91
N GLU A 39 -1.47 -4.97 14.04
CA GLU A 39 -1.73 -6.32 14.57
C GLU A 39 -3.24 -6.62 14.73
N PRO A 40 -4.08 -5.73 15.28
CA PRO A 40 -5.53 -5.96 15.37
C PRO A 40 -6.22 -6.05 14.00
N LEU A 41 -5.62 -5.47 12.95
CA LEU A 41 -6.13 -5.57 11.60
C LEU A 41 -5.76 -6.92 10.97
N THR A 42 -4.50 -7.31 11.09
CA THR A 42 -3.96 -8.52 10.45
C THR A 42 -4.39 -9.81 11.14
N ARG A 43 -4.68 -9.78 12.44
CA ARG A 43 -5.08 -10.97 13.22
C ARG A 43 -6.46 -11.53 12.85
N ASP A 44 -7.40 -10.65 12.52
CA ASP A 44 -8.83 -10.98 12.32
C ASP A 44 -9.29 -10.73 10.87
N VAL A 45 -8.34 -10.59 9.93
CA VAL A 45 -8.64 -10.39 8.51
C VAL A 45 -9.07 -11.70 7.85
N PRO A 46 -10.12 -11.71 7.02
CA PRO A 46 -10.44 -12.85 6.17
C PRO A 46 -9.33 -13.12 5.14
N ALA A 47 -9.06 -14.39 4.84
CA ALA A 47 -8.03 -14.78 3.85
C ALA A 47 -8.23 -14.14 2.47
N GLU A 48 -9.48 -13.92 2.06
CA GLU A 48 -9.84 -13.21 0.82
C GLU A 48 -9.39 -11.74 0.79
N HIS A 49 -9.11 -11.14 1.95
CA HIS A 49 -8.67 -9.76 2.10
C HIS A 49 -7.22 -9.61 2.57
N GLU A 50 -6.52 -10.71 2.91
CA GLU A 50 -5.12 -10.66 3.34
C GLU A 50 -4.22 -10.00 2.31
N ALA A 51 -4.34 -10.38 1.03
CA ALA A 51 -3.53 -9.82 -0.05
C ALA A 51 -3.77 -8.31 -0.22
N TYR A 52 -5.04 -7.89 -0.16
CA TYR A 52 -5.43 -6.49 -0.23
C TYR A 52 -4.86 -5.68 0.93
N VAL A 53 -5.00 -6.17 2.16
CA VAL A 53 -4.50 -5.50 3.36
C VAL A 53 -2.97 -5.39 3.32
N ASN A 54 -2.26 -6.46 3.02
CA ASN A 54 -0.78 -6.44 2.93
C ASN A 54 -0.29 -5.47 1.85
N SER A 55 -0.92 -5.47 0.67
CA SER A 55 -0.60 -4.53 -0.40
C SER A 55 -0.78 -3.08 0.08
N ARG A 56 -1.91 -2.76 0.71
CA ARG A 56 -2.18 -1.41 1.22
C ARG A 56 -1.19 -0.97 2.31
N LEU A 57 -0.86 -1.85 3.25
CA LEU A 57 0.13 -1.58 4.31
C LEU A 57 1.51 -1.31 3.71
N ASN A 58 1.98 -2.15 2.78
CA ASN A 58 3.26 -1.95 2.10
C ASN A 58 3.29 -0.60 1.37
N CYS A 59 2.20 -0.24 0.72
CA CYS A 59 2.07 1.04 0.04
C CYS A 59 2.14 2.25 0.97
N MET A 60 1.50 2.20 2.14
CA MET A 60 1.62 3.26 3.14
C MET A 60 3.08 3.43 3.60
N LEU A 61 3.77 2.33 3.88
CA LEU A 61 5.16 2.35 4.33
C LEU A 61 6.12 2.84 3.25
N ALA A 62 5.91 2.44 2.00
CA ALA A 62 6.70 2.88 0.86
C ALA A 62 6.50 4.38 0.58
N ALA A 63 5.25 4.87 0.64
CA ALA A 63 4.95 6.30 0.50
C ALA A 63 5.59 7.14 1.61
N ALA A 64 5.76 6.57 2.81
CA ALA A 64 6.48 7.18 3.92
C ALA A 64 8.02 7.04 3.83
N GLY A 65 8.55 6.32 2.82
CA GLY A 65 9.98 6.07 2.66
C GLY A 65 10.57 5.11 3.70
N LEU A 66 9.73 4.36 4.42
CA LEU A 66 10.16 3.44 5.49
C LEU A 66 10.58 2.07 4.95
N VAL A 67 10.07 1.68 3.79
CA VAL A 67 10.48 0.49 3.06
C VAL A 67 10.82 0.87 1.62
N PRO A 68 11.74 0.13 0.96
CA PRO A 68 11.91 0.28 -0.48
C PRO A 68 10.58 -0.02 -1.17
N GLY A 69 10.02 0.95 -1.89
CA GLY A 69 8.87 0.72 -2.75
C GLY A 69 9.19 -0.37 -3.77
N GLU A 70 8.21 -1.21 -4.09
CA GLU A 70 8.37 -2.33 -5.02
C GLU A 70 9.03 -1.84 -6.32
N PRO A 71 10.20 -2.38 -6.71
CA PRO A 71 10.74 -2.19 -8.03
C PRO A 71 9.95 -3.08 -8.99
N GLU A 72 9.22 -2.45 -9.91
CA GLU A 72 8.55 -3.07 -11.07
C GLU A 72 7.19 -3.73 -10.79
N GLY A 73 6.13 -3.06 -11.21
CA GLY A 73 4.91 -3.76 -11.65
C GLY A 73 3.64 -2.97 -11.49
N GLU A 74 3.21 -2.77 -10.25
CA GLU A 74 1.92 -2.15 -9.95
C GLU A 74 2.10 -0.96 -9.00
N PRO A 75 1.77 0.26 -9.45
CA PRO A 75 1.82 1.41 -8.57
C PRO A 75 0.83 1.18 -7.43
N CYS A 76 1.30 1.43 -6.21
CA CYS A 76 0.42 1.63 -5.08
C CYS A 76 -0.71 2.58 -5.48
N PRO A 77 -1.99 2.16 -5.48
CA PRO A 77 -3.07 3.03 -5.88
C PRO A 77 -3.13 4.15 -4.86
N THR A 78 -2.59 5.30 -5.24
CA THR A 78 -2.57 6.51 -4.42
C THR A 78 -3.97 7.10 -4.49
N GLY A 79 -4.94 6.49 -3.81
CA GLY A 79 -6.24 7.05 -3.42
C GLY A 79 -7.14 7.70 -4.48
N LEU A 80 -6.75 7.79 -5.76
CA LEU A 80 -7.49 8.52 -6.79
C LEU A 80 -7.36 7.93 -8.21
N ASP A 81 -6.57 6.87 -8.40
CA ASP A 81 -6.39 6.25 -9.72
C ASP A 81 -6.70 4.75 -9.66
N ALA A 82 -7.91 4.42 -9.22
CA ALA A 82 -8.56 3.20 -9.69
C ALA A 82 -9.08 3.45 -11.12
N ALA A 83 -8.17 3.71 -12.06
CA ALA A 83 -8.49 3.92 -13.46
C ALA A 83 -7.71 2.92 -14.33
N ASP A 84 -8.39 1.81 -14.54
CA ASP A 84 -8.39 0.99 -15.76
C ASP A 84 -7.20 0.02 -16.01
N PRO A 85 -7.41 -1.32 -15.94
CA PRO A 85 -6.41 -2.32 -16.31
C PRO A 85 -6.23 -2.51 -17.83
N GLN A 86 -6.63 -1.56 -18.70
CA GLN A 86 -6.43 -1.64 -20.14
C GLN A 86 -5.66 -0.43 -20.72
N THR A 87 -4.37 -0.31 -20.39
CA THR A 87 -3.45 0.43 -21.28
C THR A 87 -2.63 -0.57 -22.10
N PRO A 88 -2.97 -0.80 -23.39
CA PRO A 88 -2.13 -1.63 -24.25
C PRO A 88 -0.79 -0.91 -24.44
N ARG A 89 0.30 -1.60 -24.11
CA ARG A 89 1.67 -1.14 -24.39
C ARG A 89 1.83 -0.94 -25.89
N THR A 90 1.73 0.30 -26.35
CA THR A 90 2.05 0.66 -27.74
C THR A 90 3.56 0.54 -27.93
N GLN A 91 4.01 -0.49 -28.63
CA GLN A 91 5.39 -0.60 -29.08
C GLN A 91 5.71 0.56 -30.06
N PRO A 92 6.89 1.19 -29.98
CA PRO A 92 7.27 2.20 -30.96
C PRO A 92 7.59 1.51 -32.29
N SER A 93 6.73 1.70 -33.30
CA SER A 93 7.01 1.32 -34.68
C SER A 93 8.26 2.05 -35.18
N THR A 94 9.37 1.33 -35.32
CA THR A 94 10.51 1.77 -36.12
C THR A 94 10.05 1.96 -37.56
N LYS A 95 9.89 3.23 -37.94
CA LYS A 95 9.88 3.69 -39.32
C LYS A 95 11.34 3.69 -39.77
N ASP A 96 11.73 2.73 -40.60
CA ASP A 96 12.90 2.89 -41.43
C ASP A 96 12.58 2.37 -42.84
N ASP A 97 12.74 3.28 -43.77
CA ASP A 97 12.34 3.32 -45.17
C ASP A 97 13.61 3.16 -46.01
N PRO A 98 13.57 2.42 -47.12
CA PRO A 98 14.40 2.79 -48.27
C PRO A 98 13.61 3.03 -49.55
#